data_AF-A0A950PCJ3-F1
#
_entry.id   AF-A0A950PCJ3-F1
#
_cell.length_a   1.000
_cell.length_b   1.000
_cell.length_c   1.000
_cell.angle_alpha   90.00
_cell.angle_beta   90.00
_cell.angle_gamma   90.00
#
_symmetry.space_group_name_H-M   'P 1'
#
loop_
_entity.id
_entity.type
_entity.pdbx_description
1 polymer ?
#
loop_
_entity_poly.entity_id
_entity_poly.type
_entity_poly.pdbx_seq_one_letter_code
_entity_poly.pdbx_strand_id
1 'polypeptide(L)'
;HTLTDGMQGANAAITAEDFKKLLERNGLNLIAERVEDEKTVIQLLDYGVDFAQGYLFGEPRAVREETLKAVEKDTVIPLRKVG
;
A
#
# COMPACT_ATOMS: atom_id res chain seq x y z
N HIS A 1 15.34 -2.68 -5.39
CA HIS A 1 15.12 -3.90 -4.58
C HIS A 1 13.65 -3.93 -4.18
N THR A 2 12.85 -4.68 -4.93
CA THR A 2 11.39 -4.72 -4.82
C THR A 2 10.95 -5.76 -3.78
N LEU A 3 9.69 -5.71 -3.33
CA LEU A 3 9.07 -6.69 -2.42
C LEU A 3 9.45 -8.16 -2.72
N THR A 4 9.53 -8.52 -3.99
CA THR A 4 9.80 -9.89 -4.47
C THR A 4 11.25 -10.33 -4.35
N ASP A 5 12.19 -9.38 -4.32
CA ASP A 5 13.64 -9.63 -4.16
C ASP A 5 13.93 -10.27 -2.78
N GLY A 6 13.24 -9.78 -1.74
CA GLY A 6 13.32 -10.33 -0.39
C GLY A 6 12.65 -11.69 -0.25
N MET A 7 11.60 -11.97 -1.01
CA MET A 7 10.90 -13.26 -0.97
C MET A 7 11.74 -14.41 -1.53
N GLN A 8 12.50 -14.15 -2.60
CA GLN A 8 13.46 -15.12 -3.15
C GLN A 8 14.59 -15.41 -2.15
N GLY A 9 15.11 -14.39 -1.47
CA GLY A 9 16.14 -14.56 -0.43
C GLY A 9 15.64 -15.25 0.84
N ALA A 10 14.35 -15.15 1.15
CA ALA A 10 13.73 -15.73 2.36
C ALA A 10 13.30 -17.20 2.21
N ASN A 11 13.56 -17.84 1.07
CA ASN A 11 13.07 -19.20 0.75
C ASN A 11 11.57 -19.36 1.03
N ALA A 12 10.78 -18.33 0.68
CA ALA A 12 9.35 -18.33 0.91
C ALA A 12 8.70 -19.51 0.17
N ALA A 13 7.84 -20.27 0.86
CA ALA A 13 7.11 -21.39 0.27
C ALA A 13 6.01 -20.97 -0.73
N ILE A 14 5.95 -19.68 -1.09
CA ILE A 14 4.90 -19.09 -1.90
C ILE A 14 5.50 -18.09 -2.91
N THR A 15 5.02 -18.14 -4.14
CA THR A 15 5.39 -17.21 -5.22
C THR A 15 4.81 -15.83 -4.95
N ALA A 16 5.31 -14.80 -5.63
CA ALA A 16 4.79 -13.44 -5.52
C ALA A 16 3.32 -13.35 -5.95
N GLU A 17 2.93 -14.03 -7.04
CA GLU A 17 1.53 -14.04 -7.50
C GLU A 17 0.59 -14.70 -6.48
N ASP A 18 1.05 -15.79 -5.85
CA ASP A 18 0.23 -16.51 -4.89
C ASP A 18 0.17 -15.81 -3.53
N PHE A 19 1.18 -15.00 -3.20
CA PHE A 19 1.22 -14.22 -1.97
C PHE A 19 0.12 -13.16 -1.94
N LYS A 20 -0.11 -12.44 -3.06
CA LYS A 20 -1.21 -11.48 -3.17
C LYS A 20 -2.56 -12.14 -2.94
N LYS A 21 -2.82 -13.26 -3.62
CA LYS A 21 -4.05 -14.05 -3.47
C LYS A 21 -4.24 -14.59 -2.05
N LEU A 22 -3.15 -14.99 -1.39
CA LEU A 22 -3.20 -15.45 0.00
C LEU A 22 -3.66 -14.32 0.93
N LEU A 23 -3.12 -13.12 0.77
CA LEU A 23 -3.49 -11.95 1.57
C LEU A 23 -4.97 -11.58 1.35
N GLU A 24 -5.42 -11.53 0.10
CA GLU A 24 -6.81 -11.23 -0.24
C GLU A 24 -7.81 -12.21 0.41
N ARG A 25 -7.50 -13.51 0.39
CA ARG A 25 -8.33 -14.54 1.05
C ARG A 25 -8.45 -14.36 2.56
N ASN A 26 -7.49 -13.68 3.17
CA ASN A 26 -7.50 -13.33 4.59
C ASN A 26 -8.02 -11.91 4.84
N GLY A 27 -8.55 -11.23 3.82
CA GLY A 27 -9.07 -9.86 3.93
C GLY A 27 -7.97 -8.80 4.09
N LEU A 28 -6.74 -9.09 3.66
CA LEU A 28 -5.61 -8.18 3.75
C LEU A 28 -5.29 -7.58 2.38
N ASN A 29 -5.06 -6.27 2.36
CA ASN A 29 -4.58 -5.56 1.17
C ASN A 29 -3.05 -5.50 1.16
N LEU A 30 -2.44 -5.88 0.04
CA LEU A 30 -1.01 -5.77 -0.17
C LEU A 30 -0.66 -4.37 -0.70
N ILE A 31 0.29 -3.69 -0.05
CA ILE A 31 0.87 -2.43 -0.53
C ILE A 31 2.36 -2.66 -0.78
N ALA A 32 2.80 -2.51 -2.03
CA ALA A 32 4.22 -2.55 -2.36
C ALA A 32 4.90 -1.23 -1.99
N GLU A 33 6.03 -1.28 -1.31
CA GLU A 33 6.80 -0.08 -0.94
C GLU A 33 8.05 0.11 -1.80
N ARG A 34 8.64 1.32 -1.72
CA ARG A 34 9.91 1.69 -2.38
C ARG A 34 9.87 1.53 -3.90
N VAL A 35 8.75 1.89 -4.52
CA VAL A 35 8.63 1.94 -5.98
C VAL A 35 9.25 3.25 -6.50
N GLU A 36 10.41 3.15 -7.11
CA GLU A 36 11.25 4.29 -7.49
C GLU A 36 11.46 4.42 -9.01
N ASP A 37 11.06 3.39 -9.79
CA ASP A 37 11.16 3.40 -11.25
C ASP A 37 9.95 2.71 -11.92
N GLU A 38 9.68 3.10 -13.17
CA GLU A 38 8.54 2.59 -13.95
C GLU A 38 8.63 1.08 -14.22
N LYS A 39 9.85 0.54 -14.34
CA LYS A 39 10.06 -0.89 -14.56
C LYS A 39 9.51 -1.71 -13.39
N THR A 40 9.70 -1.22 -12.16
CA THR A 40 9.17 -1.83 -10.94
C THR A 40 7.65 -1.79 -10.93
N VAL A 41 7.03 -0.71 -11.42
CA VAL A 41 5.56 -0.64 -11.56
C VAL A 41 5.04 -1.73 -12.49
N ILE A 42 5.67 -1.90 -13.65
CA ILE A 42 5.27 -2.93 -14.62
C ILE A 42 5.34 -4.32 -13.99
N GLN A 43 6.43 -4.64 -13.27
CA GLN A 43 6.55 -5.92 -12.56
C GLN A 43 5.45 -6.14 -11.52
N LEU A 44 5.10 -5.10 -10.76
CA LEU A 44 4.02 -5.19 -9.78
C LEU A 44 2.65 -5.44 -10.42
N LEU A 45 2.40 -4.83 -11.59
CA LEU A 45 1.19 -5.08 -12.38
C LEU A 45 1.15 -6.51 -12.91
N ASP A 46 2.27 -7.06 -13.37
CA ASP A 46 2.38 -8.46 -13.80
C ASP A 46 2.04 -9.44 -12.66
N TYR A 47 2.40 -9.09 -11.42
CA TYR A 47 2.06 -9.86 -10.22
C TYR A 47 0.65 -9.59 -9.66
N GLY A 48 -0.13 -8.71 -10.30
CA GLY A 48 -1.49 -8.38 -9.89
C GLY A 48 -1.57 -7.58 -8.58
N VAL A 49 -0.54 -6.79 -8.26
CA VAL A 49 -0.53 -5.91 -7.08
C VAL A 49 -1.27 -4.61 -7.40
N ASP A 50 -2.30 -4.31 -6.61
CA ASP A 50 -3.20 -3.17 -6.87
C ASP A 50 -2.71 -1.85 -6.23
N PHE A 51 -1.93 -1.93 -5.15
CA PHE A 51 -1.48 -0.76 -4.39
C PHE A 51 0.04 -0.70 -4.27
N ALA A 52 0.59 0.48 -4.51
CA ALA A 52 2.02 0.73 -4.40
C ALA A 52 2.31 2.16 -3.92
N GLN A 53 3.44 2.32 -3.22
CA GLN A 53 4.00 3.60 -2.84
C GLN A 53 5.51 3.66 -3.06
N GLY A 54 6.01 4.87 -3.26
CA GLY A 54 7.43 5.14 -3.43
C GLY A 54 7.64 6.48 -4.13
N TYR A 55 8.90 6.88 -4.24
CA TYR A 55 9.25 8.22 -4.73
C TYR A 55 8.81 8.47 -6.18
N LEU A 56 8.62 7.41 -6.98
CA LEU A 56 8.05 7.52 -8.31
C LEU A 56 6.64 8.15 -8.30
N PHE A 57 5.83 7.82 -7.29
CA PHE A 57 4.46 8.32 -7.15
C PHE A 57 4.40 9.66 -6.38
N GLY A 58 5.45 9.95 -5.62
CA GLY A 58 5.61 11.22 -4.93
C GLY A 58 6.57 11.11 -3.75
N GLU A 59 7.45 12.09 -3.63
CA GLU A 59 8.31 12.22 -2.45
C GLU A 59 7.47 12.55 -1.20
N PRO A 60 7.93 12.18 0.02
CA PRO A 60 7.30 12.58 1.27
C PRO A 60 7.21 14.10 1.35
N ARG A 61 5.99 14.64 1.44
CA ARG A 61 5.75 16.09 1.57
C ARG A 61 5.30 16.41 2.97
N ALA A 62 5.79 17.52 3.51
CA ALA A 62 5.26 18.07 4.75
C ALA A 62 3.77 18.38 4.58
N VAL A 63 2.96 17.99 5.56
CA VAL A 63 1.52 18.24 5.55
C VAL A 63 1.31 19.75 5.67
N ARG A 64 0.57 20.34 4.72
CA ARG A 64 0.22 21.77 4.80
C ARG A 64 -0.82 21.96 5.91
N GLU A 65 -0.76 23.08 6.63
CA GLU A 65 -1.71 23.46 7.70
C GLU A 65 -3.19 23.34 7.28
N GLU A 66 -3.48 23.65 6.03
CA GLU A 66 -4.80 23.53 5.40
C GLU A 66 -5.30 22.08 5.28
N THR A 67 -4.40 21.11 5.10
CA THR A 67 -4.72 19.67 5.11
C THR A 67 -5.01 19.17 6.53
N LEU A 68 -4.29 19.68 7.54
CA LEU A 68 -4.55 19.35 8.95
C LEU A 68 -5.95 19.80 9.38
N LYS A 69 -6.37 21.00 8.96
CA LYS A 69 -7.71 21.54 9.22
C LYS A 69 -8.84 20.79 8.49
N ALA A 70 -8.54 20.17 7.35
CA ALA A 70 -9.52 19.35 6.62
C ALA A 70 -9.79 18.02 7.33
N VAL A 71 -8.76 17.37 7.88
CA VAL A 71 -8.88 16.10 8.63
C VAL A 71 -9.72 16.28 9.91
N GLU A 72 -9.63 17.43 10.59
CA GLU A 72 -10.48 17.74 11.76
C GLU A 72 -11.98 17.76 11.44
N LYS A 73 -12.37 18.18 10.23
CA LYS A 73 -13.80 18.29 9.86
C LYS A 73 -14.47 16.94 9.60
N ASP A 74 -13.73 15.95 9.09
CA ASP A 74 -14.28 14.65 8.70
C ASP A 74 -14.23 13.61 9.83
N THR A 75 -13.55 13.88 10.95
CA THR A 75 -13.39 12.93 12.06
C THR A 75 -14.57 12.92 13.05
N VAL A 76 -15.58 13.78 12.89
CA VAL A 76 -16.75 13.79 13.77
C VAL A 76 -17.75 12.71 13.33
N ILE A 77 -17.58 11.49 13.85
CA ILE A 77 -18.63 10.45 13.83
C ILE A 77 -19.63 10.81 14.95
N PRO A 78 -20.86 11.26 14.66
CA PRO A 78 -21.81 11.58 15.71
C PRO A 78 -22.24 10.28 16.40
N LEU A 79 -21.79 10.04 17.63
CA LEU A 79 -22.37 9.03 18.50
C LEU A 79 -23.82 9.42 18.76
N ARG A 80 -24.75 8.74 18.07
CA ARG A 80 -26.18 8.90 18.26
C ARG A 80 -26.50 8.59 19.72
N LYS A 81 -26.77 9.62 20.50
CA LYS A 81 -27.26 9.49 21.87
C LYS A 81 -28.64 8.85 21.80
N VAL A 82 -28.72 7.56 22.13
CA VAL A 82 -30.00 6.86 22.28
C VAL A 82 -30.59 7.34 23.61
N GLY A 83 -31.76 7.96 23.52
CA GLY A 83 -32.56 8.38 24.68
C GLY A 83 -33.29 7.22 25.32
#